data_AF-Q9SK15-F1
#
_entry.id   AF-Q9SK15-F1
#
_cell.length_a   1.000
_cell.length_b   1.000
_cell.length_c   1.000
_cell.angle_alpha   90.00
_cell.angle_beta   90.00
_cell.angle_gamma   90.00
#
_symmetry.space_group_name_H-M   'P 1'
#
loop_
_entity.id
_entity.type
_entity.pdbx_description
1 polymer ?
#
loop_
_entity_poly.entity_id
_entity_poly.type
_entity_poly.pdbx_seq_one_letter_code
_entity_poly.pdbx_strand_id
1 'polypeptide(L)'
;MWQNFYLTTLKLSQYTQEEKPILPADNMDPRALASVHAWEHGDFMCKGYIQSRLSDPLYNVYSNVETSNELWDSLDKKYQTKDAGSQKYAAAKFLDYKMVDSRPMMVQVEELTCLFHDI
;
A
#
# COMPACT_ATOMS: atom_id res chain seq x y z
N MET A 1 5.01 -2.82 6.11
CA MET A 1 5.78 -4.08 6.29
C MET A 1 4.96 -5.35 5.99
N TRP A 2 3.74 -5.51 6.54
CA TRP A 2 2.90 -6.71 6.34
C TRP A 2 2.33 -6.90 4.91
N GLN A 3 2.08 -5.81 4.18
CA GLN A 3 1.46 -5.87 2.85
C GLN A 3 2.43 -6.37 1.76
N ASN A 4 3.70 -5.94 1.81
CA ASN A 4 4.77 -6.47 0.97
C ASN A 4 5.05 -7.95 1.24
N PHE A 5 4.97 -8.38 2.51
CA PHE A 5 5.12 -9.80 2.88
C PHE A 5 4.01 -10.67 2.26
N TYR A 6 2.76 -10.17 2.25
CA TYR A 6 1.62 -10.87 1.67
C TYR A 6 1.69 -10.98 0.14
N LEU A 7 2.04 -9.90 -0.56
CA LEU A 7 2.23 -9.93 -2.02
C LEU A 7 3.40 -10.81 -2.45
N THR A 8 4.47 -10.86 -1.64
CA THR A 8 5.61 -11.76 -1.84
C THR A 8 5.19 -13.23 -1.71
N THR A 9 4.31 -13.54 -0.73
CA THR A 9 3.76 -14.90 -0.56
C THR A 9 2.95 -15.35 -1.77
N LEU A 10 2.22 -14.42 -2.40
CA LEU A 10 1.42 -14.68 -3.59
C LEU A 10 2.23 -14.70 -4.89
N LYS A 11 3.55 -14.42 -4.86
CA LYS A 11 4.41 -14.21 -6.03
C LYS A 11 3.91 -13.11 -6.98
N LEU A 12 3.21 -12.12 -6.43
CA LEU A 12 2.64 -11.01 -7.19
C LEU A 12 3.41 -9.70 -6.99
N SER A 13 4.40 -9.69 -6.09
CA SER A 13 5.24 -8.52 -5.80
C SER A 13 6.04 -8.02 -7.01
N GLN A 14 6.28 -8.86 -8.00
CA GLN A 14 6.93 -8.46 -9.25
C GLN A 14 6.07 -7.49 -10.07
N TYR A 15 4.75 -7.66 -10.10
CA TYR A 15 3.85 -6.83 -10.91
C TYR A 15 3.64 -5.43 -10.32
N THR A 16 3.91 -5.26 -9.03
CA THR A 16 3.91 -3.93 -8.39
C THR A 16 5.21 -3.14 -8.63
N GLN A 17 6.18 -3.70 -9.35
CA GLN A 17 7.50 -3.09 -9.60
C GLN A 17 7.91 -3.14 -11.09
N GLU A 18 7.47 -4.16 -11.82
CA GLU A 18 7.77 -4.33 -13.24
C GLU A 18 6.93 -3.40 -14.10
N GLU A 19 7.54 -2.90 -15.18
CA GLU A 19 6.82 -2.23 -16.26
C GLU A 19 6.33 -3.26 -17.29
N LYS A 20 5.27 -2.89 -18.01
CA LYS A 20 4.73 -3.71 -19.10
C LYS A 20 5.83 -3.98 -20.13
N PRO A 21 6.08 -5.25 -20.51
CA PRO A 21 7.08 -5.54 -21.54
C PRO A 21 6.71 -4.88 -22.88
N ILE A 22 7.64 -4.13 -23.46
CA ILE A 22 7.45 -3.45 -24.75
C ILE A 22 7.76 -4.43 -25.89
N LEU A 23 6.79 -4.66 -26.76
CA LEU A 23 6.99 -5.41 -28.00
C LEU A 23 7.01 -4.48 -29.22
N PRO A 24 7.98 -4.61 -30.14
CA PRO A 24 7.94 -3.95 -31.44
C PRO A 24 6.72 -4.39 -32.23
N ALA A 25 6.07 -3.47 -32.95
CA ALA A 25 4.82 -3.74 -33.67
C ALA A 25 4.96 -4.77 -34.81
N ASP A 26 6.17 -5.03 -35.30
CA ASP A 26 6.46 -6.02 -36.34
C ASP A 26 6.87 -7.39 -35.77
N ASN A 27 7.06 -7.51 -34.45
CA ASN A 27 7.53 -8.72 -33.83
C ASN A 27 6.37 -9.69 -33.59
N MET A 28 6.24 -10.66 -34.50
CA MET A 28 5.30 -11.77 -34.39
C MET A 28 5.90 -13.02 -33.73
N ASP A 29 7.03 -12.94 -33.00
CA ASP A 29 7.56 -14.12 -32.28
C ASP A 29 6.49 -14.62 -31.28
N PRO A 30 5.95 -15.85 -31.47
CA PRO A 30 4.93 -16.40 -30.60
C PRO A 30 5.36 -16.46 -29.14
N ARG A 31 6.66 -16.61 -28.87
CA ARG A 31 7.19 -16.63 -27.49
C ARG A 31 7.13 -15.25 -26.85
N ALA A 32 7.47 -14.20 -27.61
CA ALA A 32 7.44 -12.83 -27.12
C ALA A 32 5.99 -12.38 -26.83
N LEU A 33 5.05 -12.74 -27.69
CA LEU A 33 3.62 -12.51 -27.48
C LEU A 33 3.09 -13.29 -26.26
N ALA A 34 3.47 -14.55 -26.10
CA ALA A 34 3.08 -15.35 -24.94
C ALA A 34 3.61 -14.76 -23.62
N SER A 35 4.84 -14.22 -23.62
CA SER A 35 5.40 -13.53 -22.45
C SER A 35 4.62 -12.27 -22.08
N VAL A 36 4.18 -11.46 -23.06
CA VAL A 36 3.34 -10.29 -22.78
C VAL A 36 1.98 -10.69 -22.24
N HIS A 37 1.32 -11.68 -22.82
CA HIS A 37 0.03 -12.14 -22.31
C HIS A 37 0.13 -12.74 -20.91
N ALA A 38 1.22 -13.47 -20.61
CA ALA A 38 1.47 -13.97 -19.27
C ALA A 38 1.65 -12.82 -18.27
N TRP A 39 2.35 -11.76 -18.66
CA TRP A 39 2.51 -10.56 -17.84
C TRP A 39 1.17 -9.83 -17.63
N GLU A 40 0.39 -9.60 -18.69
CA GLU A 40 -0.93 -8.94 -18.62
C GLU A 40 -1.89 -9.71 -17.70
N HIS A 41 -1.87 -11.04 -17.78
CA HIS A 41 -2.66 -11.88 -16.90
C HIS A 41 -2.22 -11.76 -15.44
N GLY A 42 -0.91 -11.76 -15.18
CA GLY A 42 -0.36 -11.58 -13.83
C GLY A 42 -0.69 -10.21 -13.24
N ASP A 43 -0.55 -9.15 -14.03
CA ASP A 43 -0.89 -7.77 -13.63
C ASP A 43 -2.39 -7.64 -13.31
N PHE A 44 -3.26 -8.20 -14.17
CA PHE A 44 -4.71 -8.23 -13.92
C PHE A 44 -5.06 -8.91 -12.59
N MET A 45 -4.46 -10.07 -12.32
CA MET A 45 -4.67 -10.79 -11.06
C MET A 45 -4.19 -9.97 -9.86
N CYS A 46 -2.97 -9.41 -9.94
CA CYS A 46 -2.42 -8.55 -8.89
C CYS A 46 -3.34 -7.36 -8.59
N LYS A 47 -3.79 -6.67 -9.64
CA LYS A 47 -4.71 -5.54 -9.52
C LYS A 47 -6.02 -5.95 -8.84
N GLY A 48 -6.63 -7.05 -9.27
CA GLY A 48 -7.85 -7.58 -8.66
C GLY A 48 -7.68 -7.90 -7.18
N TYR A 49 -6.53 -8.48 -6.79
CA TYR A 49 -6.24 -8.73 -5.37
C TYR A 49 -6.12 -7.44 -4.57
N ILE A 50 -5.36 -6.45 -5.05
CA ILE A 50 -5.23 -5.17 -4.35
C ILE A 50 -6.61 -4.50 -4.22
N GLN A 51 -7.37 -4.45 -5.30
CA GLN A 51 -8.71 -3.85 -5.34
C GLN A 51 -9.69 -4.54 -4.40
N SER A 52 -9.64 -5.87 -4.26
CA SER A 52 -10.52 -6.63 -3.34
C SER A 52 -10.33 -6.28 -1.87
N ARG A 53 -9.22 -5.62 -1.52
CA ARG A 53 -8.90 -5.17 -0.16
C ARG A 53 -9.23 -3.70 0.08
N LEU A 54 -9.62 -2.97 -0.97
CA LEU A 54 -10.01 -1.57 -0.84
C LEU A 54 -11.45 -1.48 -0.34
N SER A 55 -11.72 -0.49 0.53
CA SER A 55 -13.08 -0.07 0.84
C SER A 55 -13.75 0.55 -0.40
N ASP A 56 -15.07 0.48 -0.52
CA ASP A 56 -15.83 1.02 -1.67
C ASP A 56 -15.42 2.45 -2.11
N PRO A 57 -15.18 3.42 -1.19
CA PRO A 57 -14.75 4.76 -1.61
C PRO A 57 -13.37 4.78 -2.29
N LEU A 58 -12.45 3.92 -1.85
CA LEU A 58 -11.12 3.81 -2.44
C LEU A 58 -11.18 3.04 -3.75
N TYR A 59 -11.97 1.96 -3.80
CA TYR A 59 -12.18 1.20 -5.02
C TYR A 59 -12.70 2.10 -6.15
N ASN A 60 -13.68 2.96 -5.88
CA ASN A 60 -14.23 3.88 -6.89
C ASN A 60 -13.22 4.88 -7.44
N VAL A 61 -12.24 5.30 -6.63
CA VAL A 61 -11.18 6.22 -7.06
C VAL A 61 -10.13 5.51 -7.90
N TYR A 62 -9.82 4.26 -7.56
CA TYR A 62 -8.69 3.52 -8.13
C TYR A 62 -9.10 2.39 -9.11
N SER A 63 -10.38 2.26 -9.43
CA SER A 63 -10.92 1.21 -10.30
C SER A 63 -10.36 1.27 -11.72
N ASN A 64 -10.10 2.49 -12.21
CA ASN A 64 -9.65 2.77 -13.58
C ASN A 64 -8.12 2.85 -13.73
N VAL A 65 -7.34 2.54 -12.69
CA VAL A 65 -5.88 2.54 -12.80
C VAL A 65 -5.44 1.41 -13.74
N GLU A 66 -4.53 1.71 -14.66
CA GLU A 66 -4.18 0.81 -15.76
C GLU A 66 -3.44 -0.43 -15.25
N THR A 67 -2.38 -0.22 -14.46
CA THR A 67 -1.50 -1.30 -13.99
C THR A 67 -1.57 -1.49 -12.47
N SER A 68 -1.21 -2.69 -12.01
CA SER A 68 -1.08 -2.96 -10.57
C SER A 68 0.05 -2.17 -9.92
N ASN A 69 1.11 -1.86 -10.68
CA ASN A 69 2.21 -0.99 -10.28
C ASN A 69 1.72 0.44 -9.95
N GLU A 70 1.07 1.12 -10.89
CA GLU A 70 0.55 2.47 -10.68
C GLU A 70 -0.46 2.55 -9.54
N LEU A 71 -1.28 1.49 -9.40
CA LEU A 71 -2.23 1.37 -8.30
C LEU A 71 -1.51 1.31 -6.97
N TRP A 72 -0.51 0.43 -6.87
CA TRP A 72 0.30 0.26 -5.68
C TRP A 72 1.04 1.54 -5.30
N ASP A 73 1.70 2.19 -6.26
CA ASP A 73 2.41 3.45 -6.08
C ASP A 73 1.50 4.58 -5.59
N SER A 74 0.28 4.66 -6.13
CA SER A 74 -0.71 5.67 -5.72
C SER A 74 -1.19 5.45 -4.30
N LEU A 75 -1.39 4.19 -3.91
CA LEU A 75 -1.73 3.82 -2.55
C LEU A 75 -0.57 4.09 -1.60
N ASP A 76 0.64 3.65 -1.94
CA ASP A 76 1.84 3.82 -1.12
C ASP A 76 2.12 5.31 -0.88
N LYS A 77 2.05 6.18 -1.90
CA LYS A 77 2.19 7.64 -1.72
C LYS A 77 1.12 8.22 -0.79
N LYS A 78 -0.15 7.84 -0.97
CA LYS A 78 -1.26 8.34 -0.14
C LYS A 78 -1.09 7.95 1.33
N TYR A 79 -0.66 6.71 1.59
CA TYR A 79 -0.52 6.19 2.94
C TYR A 79 0.84 6.49 3.57
N GLN A 80 1.94 6.61 2.83
CA GLN A 80 3.23 7.09 3.34
C GLN A 80 3.13 8.51 3.87
N THR A 81 2.45 9.41 3.14
CA THR A 81 2.30 10.80 3.58
C THR A 81 1.43 10.89 4.84
N LYS A 82 0.41 10.04 4.93
CA LYS A 82 -0.45 9.94 6.11
C LYS A 82 0.29 9.32 7.29
N ASP A 83 1.07 8.27 7.08
CA ASP A 83 1.86 7.59 8.10
C ASP A 83 2.95 8.51 8.66
N ALA A 84 3.72 9.19 7.79
CA ALA A 84 4.71 10.17 8.22
C ALA A 84 4.08 11.41 8.90
N GLY A 85 2.89 11.84 8.46
CA GLY A 85 2.15 12.93 9.09
C GLY A 85 1.56 12.54 10.46
N SER A 86 0.99 11.33 10.56
CA SER A 86 0.45 10.75 11.77
C SER A 86 1.53 10.43 12.79
N GLN A 87 2.66 9.84 12.38
CA GLN A 87 3.83 9.61 13.25
C GLN A 87 4.43 10.91 13.75
N LYS A 88 4.60 11.92 12.89
CA LYS A 88 5.08 13.25 13.34
C LYS A 88 4.12 13.91 14.32
N TYR A 89 2.81 13.77 14.09
CA TYR A 89 1.79 14.29 14.99
C TYR A 89 1.74 13.53 16.32
N ALA A 90 1.86 12.20 16.30
CA ALA A 90 1.94 11.34 17.48
C ALA A 90 3.20 11.64 18.29
N ALA A 91 4.35 11.80 17.63
CA ALA A 91 5.62 12.18 18.27
C ALA A 91 5.54 13.57 18.91
N ALA A 92 4.94 14.56 18.23
CA ALA A 92 4.73 15.89 18.82
C ALA A 92 3.79 15.84 20.03
N LYS A 93 2.66 15.13 19.93
CA LYS A 93 1.73 14.93 21.06
C LYS A 93 2.38 14.21 22.23
N PHE A 94 3.23 13.23 21.97
CA PHE A 94 3.96 12.51 23.00
C PHE A 94 4.93 13.43 23.72
N LEU A 95 5.70 14.24 22.99
CA LEU A 95 6.63 15.21 23.58
C LEU A 95 5.91 16.28 24.42
N ASP A 96 4.73 16.71 24.00
CA ASP A 96 3.90 17.69 24.72
C ASP A 96 3.02 17.07 25.81
N TYR A 97 2.97 15.73 25.92
CA TYR A 97 2.09 15.05 26.88
C TYR A 97 2.57 15.31 28.32
N LYS A 98 1.67 15.82 29.16
CA LYS A 98 1.91 16.00 30.59
C LYS A 98 0.85 15.25 31.37
N MET A 99 1.30 14.41 32.30
CA MET A 99 0.40 13.78 33.24
C MET A 99 -0.15 14.80 34.22
N VAL A 100 -1.43 14.66 34.57
CA VAL A 100 -2.15 15.55 35.48
C VAL A 100 -2.65 14.74 36.66
N ASP A 101 -2.34 15.20 37.87
CA ASP A 101 -2.66 14.50 39.13
C ASP A 101 -4.17 14.33 39.38
N SER A 102 -5.00 15.16 38.73
CA SER A 102 -6.46 15.08 38.83
C SER A 102 -7.08 13.96 38.00
N ARG A 103 -6.31 13.27 37.17
CA ARG A 103 -6.78 12.18 36.30
C ARG A 103 -6.27 10.81 36.80
N PRO A 104 -7.05 9.73 36.63
CA PRO A 104 -6.59 8.39 36.97
C PRO A 104 -5.33 8.00 36.20
N MET A 105 -4.32 7.47 36.89
CA MET A 105 -3.04 7.07 36.29
C MET A 105 -3.24 6.07 35.13
N MET A 106 -4.14 5.09 35.29
CA MET A 106 -4.33 4.03 34.31
C MET A 106 -4.78 4.56 32.94
N VAL A 107 -5.70 5.53 32.93
CA VAL A 107 -6.17 6.17 31.69
C VAL A 107 -5.04 6.94 31.00
N GLN A 108 -4.19 7.59 31.79
CA GLN A 108 -3.04 8.33 31.26
C GLN A 108 -1.96 7.40 30.69
N VAL A 109 -1.76 6.23 31.31
CA VAL A 109 -0.85 5.18 30.81
C VAL A 109 -1.39 4.56 29.52
N GLU A 110 -2.69 4.32 29.41
CA GLU A 110 -3.32 3.85 28.17
C GLU A 110 -3.19 4.88 27.04
N GLU A 111 -3.40 6.17 27.32
CA GLU A 111 -3.19 7.27 26.36
C GLU A 111 -1.75 7.33 25.85
N LEU A 112 -0.77 7.25 26.75
CA LEU A 112 0.65 7.21 26.39
C LEU A 112 1.01 5.96 25.58
N THR A 113 0.44 4.81 25.94
CA THR A 113 0.65 3.55 25.22
C THR A 113 0.07 3.63 23.81
N CYS A 114 -1.09 4.26 23.63
CA CYS A 114 -1.68 4.51 22.32
C CYS A 114 -0.79 5.43 21.46
N LEU A 115 -0.31 6.54 22.04
CA LEU A 115 0.63 7.45 21.36
C LEU A 115 1.93 6.75 20.96
N PHE A 116 2.46 5.84 21.79
CA PHE A 116 3.65 5.05 21.48
C PHE A 116 3.44 4.06 20.33
N HIS A 117 2.26 3.47 20.19
CA HIS A 117 1.96 2.56 19.07
C HIS A 117 1.76 3.30 17.74
N ASP A 118 1.44 4.59 17.81
CA ASP A 118 1.24 5.47 16.65
C ASP A 118 2.55 6.16 16.18
N ILE A 119 3.67 5.95 16.89
CA ILE A 119 5.03 6.44 16.56
C ILE A 119 5.86 5.30 15.96
#